data_AF-A0A6L9XUF4-F1
#
_entry.id   AF-A0A6L9XUF4-F1
#
_cell.length_a   1.000
_cell.length_b   1.000
_cell.length_c   1.000
_cell.angle_alpha   90.00
_cell.angle_beta   90.00
_cell.angle_gamma   90.00
#
_symmetry.space_group_name_H-M   'P 1'
#
loop_
_entity.id
_entity.type
_entity.pdbx_description
1 polymer ?
#
loop_
_entity_poly.entity_id
_entity_poly.type
_entity_poly.pdbx_seq_one_letter_code
_entity_poly.pdbx_strand_id
1 'polypeptide(L)'
;MTNETPIAYTALEKGVPVLSADGTRIGTVEHVLQDSRIDLFDGIAITTEAGVRFVDADRVERITTAAVHTTLTDADVAALPEPQGTEVFEADPAEFQGNGLSAWWGRMFMREHWMRDKE
;
A
#
# COMPACT_ATOMS: atom_id res chain seq x y z
N MET A 1 5.49 2.69 27.60
CA MET A 1 4.94 3.56 26.55
C MET A 1 5.76 3.30 25.32
N THR A 2 5.22 2.58 24.35
CA THR A 2 5.92 2.33 23.09
C THR A 2 6.04 3.68 22.40
N ASN A 3 7.24 4.26 22.39
CA ASN A 3 7.51 5.52 21.69
C ASN A 3 7.54 5.23 20.19
N GLU A 4 6.37 5.05 19.61
CA GLU A 4 6.19 4.94 18.18
C GLU A 4 6.23 6.35 17.59
N THR A 5 7.35 6.68 16.95
CA THR A 5 7.55 8.00 16.35
C THR A 5 6.74 8.07 15.05
N PRO A 6 5.82 9.03 14.88
CA PRO A 6 5.10 9.20 13.64
C PRO A 6 6.06 9.60 12.53
N ILE A 7 5.88 8.99 11.36
CA ILE A 7 6.70 9.25 10.16
C ILE A 7 5.81 9.58 8.97
N ALA A 8 6.38 10.24 7.96
CA ALA A 8 5.72 10.45 6.68
C ALA A 8 5.63 9.12 5.90
N TYR A 9 4.64 9.01 5.01
CA TYR A 9 4.51 7.86 4.11
C TYR A 9 5.74 7.67 3.21
N THR A 10 6.48 8.75 2.92
CA THR A 10 7.73 8.71 2.16
C THR A 10 8.87 8.00 2.89
N ALA A 11 8.80 7.93 4.21
CA ALA A 11 9.77 7.23 5.06
C ALA A 11 9.33 5.80 5.41
N LEU A 12 8.16 5.36 4.92
CA LEU A 12 7.64 4.04 5.21
C LEU A 12 8.38 2.98 4.40
N GLU A 13 8.97 2.02 5.11
CA GLU A 13 9.76 0.94 4.52
C GLU A 13 8.92 -0.34 4.29
N LYS A 14 9.35 -1.14 3.31
CA LYS A 14 8.80 -2.48 3.09
C LYS A 14 9.07 -3.38 4.31
N GLY A 15 8.09 -4.18 4.68
CA GLY A 15 8.14 -5.11 5.81
C GLY A 15 7.60 -4.57 7.12
N VAL A 16 7.31 -3.26 7.21
CA VAL A 16 6.67 -2.66 8.40
C VAL A 16 5.31 -3.35 8.65
N PRO A 17 5.01 -3.79 9.88
CA PRO A 17 3.75 -4.47 10.17
C PRO A 17 2.57 -3.50 10.02
N VAL A 18 1.48 -4.00 9.45
CA VAL A 18 0.22 -3.26 9.33
C VAL A 18 -0.78 -3.85 10.31
N LEU A 19 -1.40 -2.99 11.10
CA LEU A 19 -2.32 -3.33 12.17
C LEU A 19 -3.75 -2.91 11.81
N SER A 20 -4.72 -3.73 12.19
CA SER A 20 -6.15 -3.42 12.15
C SER A 20 -6.51 -2.36 13.20
N ALA A 21 -7.77 -1.90 13.17
CA ALA A 21 -8.32 -1.01 14.18
C ALA A 21 -8.23 -1.58 15.60
N ASP A 22 -8.30 -2.91 15.73
CA ASP A 22 -8.18 -3.63 17.00
C ASP A 22 -6.71 -3.87 17.43
N GLY A 23 -5.74 -3.44 16.61
CA GLY A 23 -4.31 -3.65 16.86
C GLY A 23 -3.78 -5.02 16.44
N THR A 24 -4.59 -5.83 15.75
CA THR A 24 -4.17 -7.13 15.22
C THR A 24 -3.33 -6.95 13.97
N ARG A 25 -2.20 -7.67 13.84
CA ARG A 25 -1.40 -7.63 12.61
C ARG A 25 -2.14 -8.31 11.47
N ILE A 26 -2.43 -7.55 10.42
CA ILE A 26 -3.13 -8.02 9.22
C ILE A 26 -2.17 -8.37 8.08
N GLY A 27 -0.95 -7.83 8.13
CA GLY A 27 0.05 -8.05 7.10
C GLY A 27 1.32 -7.23 7.31
N THR A 28 2.06 -7.03 6.22
CA THR A 28 3.23 -6.14 6.16
C THR A 28 3.18 -5.25 4.95
N VAL A 29 3.70 -4.04 5.06
CA VAL A 29 3.84 -3.13 3.92
C VAL A 29 4.68 -3.78 2.84
N GLU A 30 4.16 -3.81 1.63
CA GLU A 30 4.89 -4.25 0.44
C GLU A 30 5.32 -3.04 -0.39
N HIS A 31 4.40 -2.08 -0.61
CA HIS A 31 4.68 -0.88 -1.38
C HIS A 31 3.79 0.29 -0.98
N VAL A 32 4.30 1.52 -1.08
CA VAL A 32 3.54 2.76 -0.88
C VAL A 32 3.12 3.28 -2.24
N LEU A 33 1.81 3.40 -2.48
CA LEU A 33 1.29 4.04 -3.68
C LEU A 33 1.24 5.55 -3.41
N GLN A 34 2.13 6.26 -4.11
CA GLN A 34 2.23 7.71 -4.06
C GLN A 34 2.53 8.30 -5.44
N ASP A 35 2.13 9.55 -5.64
CA ASP A 35 2.69 10.43 -6.66
C ASP A 35 3.56 11.50 -5.97
N SER A 36 4.87 11.29 -6.02
CA SER A 36 5.86 12.19 -5.42
C SER A 36 5.95 13.55 -6.11
N ARG A 37 5.37 13.72 -7.30
CA ARG A 37 5.39 15.01 -8.02
C ARG A 37 4.38 16.00 -7.46
N ILE A 38 3.24 15.48 -6.98
CA ILE A 38 2.13 16.26 -6.41
C ILE A 38 1.95 16.03 -4.91
N ASP A 39 2.89 15.31 -4.29
CA ASP A 39 2.85 14.92 -2.86
C ASP A 39 1.52 14.24 -2.49
N LEU A 40 1.04 13.36 -3.37
CA LEU A 40 -0.20 12.62 -3.17
C LEU A 40 0.10 11.22 -2.64
N PHE A 41 -0.50 10.89 -1.51
CA PHE A 41 -0.53 9.54 -0.96
C PHE A 41 -1.87 8.87 -1.29
N ASP A 42 -1.82 7.79 -2.08
CA ASP A 42 -2.99 7.04 -2.53
C ASP A 42 -3.33 5.86 -1.60
N GLY A 43 -2.31 5.28 -0.97
CA GLY A 43 -2.47 4.14 -0.06
C GLY A 43 -1.24 3.24 -0.02
N ILE A 44 -1.40 2.04 0.54
CA ILE A 44 -0.34 1.04 0.66
C ILE A 44 -0.79 -0.33 0.16
N ALA A 45 0.07 -1.00 -0.59
CA ALA A 45 -0.03 -2.42 -0.84
C ALA A 45 0.57 -3.16 0.36
N ILE A 46 -0.13 -4.18 0.85
CA ILE A 46 0.25 -5.00 1.98
C ILE A 46 0.27 -6.48 1.58
N THR A 47 1.25 -7.22 2.08
CA THR A 47 1.29 -8.68 1.95
C THR A 47 0.58 -9.30 3.15
N THR A 48 -0.44 -10.11 2.86
CA THR A 48 -1.22 -10.90 3.82
C THR A 48 -1.04 -12.39 3.54
N GLU A 49 -1.55 -13.27 4.41
CA GLU A 49 -1.54 -14.72 4.16
C GLU A 49 -2.33 -15.13 2.92
N ALA A 50 -3.33 -14.32 2.54
CA ALA A 50 -4.15 -14.51 1.33
C ALA A 50 -3.56 -13.85 0.08
N GLY A 51 -2.33 -13.33 0.14
CA GLY A 51 -1.66 -12.61 -0.94
C GLY A 51 -1.62 -11.10 -0.73
N VAL A 52 -1.28 -10.36 -1.78
CA VAL A 52 -1.15 -8.90 -1.71
C VAL A 52 -2.53 -8.25 -1.75
N ARG A 53 -2.81 -7.35 -0.80
CA ARG A 53 -4.04 -6.56 -0.70
C ARG A 53 -3.70 -5.07 -0.73
N PHE A 54 -4.63 -4.23 -1.13
CA PHE A 54 -4.45 -2.77 -1.14
C PHE A 54 -5.27 -2.11 -0.02
N VAL A 55 -4.67 -1.14 0.66
CA VAL A 55 -5.29 -0.31 1.69
C VAL A 55 -5.27 1.13 1.23
N ASP A 56 -6.46 1.73 1.12
CA ASP A 56 -6.63 3.13 0.74
C ASP A 56 -6.04 4.09 1.76
N ALA A 57 -5.58 5.27 1.33
CA ALA A 57 -5.09 6.31 2.22
C ALA A 57 -6.12 6.70 3.30
N ASP A 58 -7.41 6.78 2.97
CA ASP A 58 -8.50 7.07 3.92
C ASP A 58 -8.65 6.01 5.04
N ARG A 59 -8.12 4.80 4.82
CA ARG A 59 -8.13 3.71 5.81
C ARG A 59 -6.83 3.65 6.62
N VAL A 60 -5.82 4.45 6.30
CA VAL A 60 -4.56 4.55 7.04
C VAL A 60 -4.68 5.69 8.06
N GLU A 61 -4.76 5.35 9.35
CA GLU A 61 -4.90 6.34 10.41
C GLU A 61 -3.55 6.96 10.78
N ARG A 62 -2.51 6.13 10.91
CA ARG A 62 -1.19 6.58 11.37
C ARG A 62 -0.09 5.68 10.84
N ILE A 63 1.02 6.30 10.44
CA ILE A 63 2.25 5.61 10.06
C ILE A 63 3.31 5.92 11.12
N THR A 64 3.93 4.89 11.68
CA THR A 64 5.01 5.03 12.66
C THR A 64 6.23 4.23 12.25
N THR A 65 7.36 4.45 12.93
CA THR A 65 8.58 3.63 12.75
C THR A 65 8.38 2.16 13.13
N ALA A 66 7.32 1.83 13.89
CA ALA A 66 7.08 0.48 14.39
C ALA A 66 6.00 -0.26 13.60
N ALA A 67 4.92 0.44 13.22
CA ALA A 67 3.77 -0.13 12.55
C ALA A 67 2.94 0.91 11.80
N VAL A 68 2.17 0.45 10.81
CA VAL A 68 1.08 1.21 10.21
C VAL A 68 -0.23 0.84 10.88
N HIS A 69 -0.96 1.83 11.37
CA HIS A 69 -2.27 1.66 11.97
C HIS A 69 -3.35 1.99 10.95
N THR A 70 -4.29 1.06 10.78
CA THR A 70 -5.41 1.22 9.86
C THR A 70 -6.73 1.19 10.61
N THR A 71 -7.78 1.72 9.98
CA THR A 71 -9.15 1.63 10.50
C THR A 71 -9.86 0.36 10.04
N LEU A 72 -9.14 -0.59 9.44
CA LEU A 72 -9.72 -1.83 8.93
C LEU A 72 -10.09 -2.75 10.09
N THR A 73 -11.28 -3.33 10.05
CA THR A 73 -11.66 -4.45 10.92
C THR A 73 -11.19 -5.77 10.30
N ASP A 74 -11.15 -6.85 11.08
CA ASP A 74 -10.84 -8.19 10.56
C ASP A 74 -11.75 -8.60 9.38
N ALA A 75 -13.03 -8.19 9.45
CA ALA A 75 -13.99 -8.39 8.37
C ALA A 75 -13.65 -7.55 7.12
N ASP A 76 -13.17 -6.31 7.28
CA ASP A 76 -12.70 -5.50 6.15
C ASP A 76 -11.48 -6.14 5.48
N VAL A 77 -10.55 -6.69 6.27
CA VAL A 77 -9.33 -7.34 5.75
C VAL A 77 -9.68 -8.53 4.87
N ALA A 78 -10.60 -9.37 5.33
CA ALA A 78 -11.09 -10.50 4.54
C ALA A 78 -11.76 -10.04 3.24
N ALA A 79 -12.50 -8.94 3.28
CA ALA A 79 -13.22 -8.35 2.16
C ALA A 79 -12.37 -7.46 1.25
N LEU A 80 -11.08 -7.23 1.55
CA LEU A 80 -10.21 -6.44 0.68
C LEU A 80 -10.18 -7.08 -0.72
N PRO A 81 -10.24 -6.31 -1.81
CA PRO A 81 -10.24 -6.87 -3.15
C PRO A 81 -8.97 -7.70 -3.38
N GLU A 82 -9.15 -8.90 -3.93
CA GLU A 82 -8.04 -9.71 -4.42
C GLU A 82 -7.42 -9.01 -5.65
N PRO A 83 -6.10 -9.13 -5.85
CA PRO A 83 -5.47 -8.61 -7.05
C PRO A 83 -5.98 -9.41 -8.26
N GLN A 84 -6.76 -8.78 -9.14
CA GLN A 84 -7.35 -9.47 -10.31
C GLN A 84 -6.38 -9.59 -11.50
N GLY A 85 -5.09 -9.33 -11.31
CA GLY A 85 -4.07 -9.46 -12.35
C GLY A 85 -3.47 -10.87 -12.39
N THR A 86 -3.94 -11.73 -13.29
CA THR A 86 -3.13 -12.88 -13.74
C THR A 86 -2.14 -12.36 -14.76
N GLU A 87 -0.95 -11.94 -14.35
CA GLU A 87 0.21 -11.88 -15.25
C GLU A 87 1.48 -11.79 -14.42
N VAL A 88 2.25 -12.89 -14.42
CA VAL A 88 3.64 -12.89 -13.97
C VAL A 88 4.41 -12.06 -14.98
N PHE A 89 4.56 -10.77 -14.72
CA PHE A 89 5.47 -9.92 -15.47
C PHE A 89 6.81 -9.92 -14.74
N GLU A 90 7.84 -10.49 -15.38
CA GLU A 90 9.22 -10.45 -14.90
C GLU A 90 9.66 -8.97 -14.91
N ALA A 91 9.59 -8.34 -13.74
CA ALA A 91 9.97 -6.95 -13.59
C ALA A 91 11.49 -6.84 -13.58
N ASP A 92 12.08 -6.37 -14.67
CA ASP A 92 13.50 -6.04 -14.74
C ASP A 92 13.75 -4.75 -13.93
N PRO A 93 14.35 -4.81 -12.73
CA PRO A 93 14.40 -3.68 -11.80
C PRO A 93 15.26 -2.51 -12.31
N ALA A 94 16.01 -2.67 -13.40
CA ALA A 94 16.93 -1.66 -13.92
C ALA A 94 16.27 -0.62 -14.84
N GLU A 95 15.07 -0.86 -15.40
CA GLU A 95 14.35 0.11 -16.24
C GLU A 95 13.47 1.11 -15.45
N PHE A 96 13.31 0.93 -14.12
CA PHE A 96 12.26 1.59 -13.34
C PHE A 96 12.74 2.73 -12.43
N GLN A 97 13.28 3.81 -13.00
CA GLN A 97 13.50 5.07 -12.28
C GLN A 97 12.24 5.97 -12.34
N GLY A 98 11.48 6.02 -11.24
CA GLY A 98 10.39 7.00 -10.99
C GLY A 98 8.99 6.58 -11.48
N ASN A 99 7.99 6.69 -10.60
CA ASN A 99 6.53 6.53 -10.79
C ASN A 99 6.02 5.21 -11.45
N GLY A 100 6.88 4.34 -11.96
CA GLY A 100 6.48 3.13 -12.69
C GLY A 100 5.83 2.05 -11.81
N LEU A 101 6.35 1.84 -10.59
CA LEU A 101 5.82 0.80 -9.70
C LEU A 101 4.49 1.21 -9.08
N SER A 102 4.32 2.47 -8.66
CA SER A 102 3.04 3.00 -8.18
C SER A 102 1.99 3.04 -9.30
N ALA A 103 2.37 3.38 -10.53
CA ALA A 103 1.46 3.31 -11.68
C ALA A 103 1.08 1.87 -12.06
N TRP A 104 2.02 0.92 -11.93
CA TRP A 104 1.74 -0.50 -12.11
C TRP A 104 0.75 -1.02 -11.06
N TRP A 105 0.98 -0.72 -9.78
CA TRP A 105 0.05 -1.08 -8.70
C TRP A 105 -1.32 -0.41 -8.88
N GLY A 106 -1.37 0.88 -9.25
CA GLY A 106 -2.63 1.58 -9.51
C GLY A 106 -3.46 0.95 -10.63
N ARG A 107 -2.81 0.43 -11.68
CA ARG A 107 -3.45 -0.32 -12.78
C ARG A 107 -3.87 -1.73 -12.34
N MET A 108 -3.07 -2.41 -11.52
CA MET A 108 -3.37 -3.74 -10.97
C MET A 108 -4.61 -3.75 -10.08
N PHE A 109 -4.92 -2.64 -9.40
CA PHE A 109 -6.12 -2.47 -8.57
C PHE A 109 -7.24 -1.66 -9.25
N MET A 110 -7.18 -1.43 -10.57
CA MET A 110 -8.18 -0.68 -11.37
C MET A 110 -8.65 0.65 -10.73
N ARG A 111 -7.75 1.52 -10.24
CA ARG A 111 -8.16 2.85 -9.78
C ARG A 111 -8.31 3.83 -10.95
N GLU A 112 -9.47 4.48 -11.07
CA GLU A 112 -9.82 5.43 -12.14
C GLU A 112 -8.81 6.58 -12.31
N HIS A 113 -8.15 7.04 -11.24
CA HIS A 113 -7.15 8.11 -11.32
C HIS A 113 -5.83 7.66 -12.01
N TRP A 114 -5.49 6.37 -11.95
CA TRP A 114 -4.26 5.79 -12.52
C TRP A 114 -4.43 5.23 -13.94
N MET A 115 -5.67 5.20 -14.43
CA MET A 115 -6.04 4.84 -15.81
C MET A 115 -6.05 6.03 -16.77
N ARG A 116 -5.57 7.20 -16.36
CA ARG A 116 -5.43 8.33 -17.28
C ARG A 116 -4.33 8.06 -18.31
N ASP A 117 -4.76 7.73 -19.51
CA ASP A 117 -4.01 7.85 -20.76
C ASP A 117 -3.25 9.18 -20.77
N LYS A 118 -1.97 9.12 -21.12
CA LYS A 118 -1.25 10.31 -21.57
C LYS A 118 -1.86 10.68 -22.92
N GLU A 119 -2.64 11.75 -22.96
CA GLU A 119 -2.76 12.54 -24.20
C GLU A 119 -1.40 13.16 -24.56
#